data_AF-A8TTY0-F1
#
_entry.id   AF-A8TTY0-F1
#
_cell.length_a   1.000
_cell.length_b   1.000
_cell.length_c   1.000
_cell.angle_alpha   90.00
_cell.angle_beta   90.00
_cell.angle_gamma   90.00
#
_symmetry.space_group_name_H-M   'P 1'
#
loop_
_entity.id
_entity.type
_entity.pdbx_description
1 polymer ?
#
loop_
_entity_poly.entity_id
_entity_poly.type
_entity_poly.pdbx_seq_one_letter_code
_entity_poly.pdbx_strand_id
1 'polypeptide(L)'
;MADFLTMSRFTASVAAILLVCASTTGALAQSDGQKPPSPTERLQEGAAAIVDGLRMLMDQLQSYQPPEVMPNGDIIIRRHSPTQDDTSPPKPEKTEPDAPKPLTL
;
A
#
# COMPACT_ATOMS: atom_id res chain seq x y z
N MET A 1 46.12 44.53 25.16
CA MET A 1 46.17 43.57 24.03
C MET A 1 45.14 42.45 24.29
N ALA A 2 43.86 42.79 24.54
CA ALA A 2 42.85 41.79 24.92
C ALA A 2 41.39 42.16 24.55
N ASP A 3 41.12 43.26 23.84
CA ASP A 3 39.72 43.73 23.64
C ASP A 3 39.19 43.60 22.20
N PHE A 4 40.01 43.13 21.26
CA PHE A 4 39.57 43.03 19.85
C PHE A 4 38.96 41.66 19.50
N LEU A 5 39.14 40.64 20.35
CA LEU A 5 38.72 39.26 20.05
C LEU A 5 37.26 38.97 20.45
N THR A 6 36.68 39.75 21.35
CA THR A 6 35.31 39.53 21.85
C THR A 6 34.25 40.16 20.93
N MET A 7 34.58 41.25 20.23
CA MET A 7 33.64 41.93 19.32
C MET A 7 33.39 41.13 18.03
N SER A 8 34.35 40.31 17.60
CA SER A 8 34.26 39.52 16.36
C SER A 8 33.38 38.27 16.47
N ARG A 9 32.99 37.84 17.67
CA ARG A 9 32.11 36.67 17.86
C ARG A 9 30.64 37.05 18.05
N PHE A 10 30.35 38.32 18.31
CA PHE A 10 28.98 38.83 18.44
C PHE A 10 28.36 39.24 17.10
N THR A 11 29.15 39.72 16.14
CA THR A 11 28.66 40.07 14.79
C THR A 11 28.32 38.84 13.94
N ALA A 12 28.99 37.71 14.17
CA ALA A 12 28.68 36.44 13.51
C ALA A 12 27.33 35.84 13.94
N SER A 13 26.81 36.21 15.13
CA SER A 13 25.56 35.65 15.66
C SER A 13 24.31 36.36 15.12
N VAL A 14 24.39 37.67 14.83
CA VAL A 14 23.25 38.41 14.24
C VAL A 14 23.06 38.08 12.75
N ALA A 15 24.15 37.88 12.01
CA ALA A 15 24.09 37.50 10.60
C ALA A 15 23.51 36.09 10.37
N ALA A 16 23.76 35.15 11.29
CA ALA A 16 23.24 33.79 11.20
C ALA A 16 21.72 33.71 11.47
N ILE A 17 21.17 34.59 12.32
CA ILE A 17 19.73 34.61 12.62
C ILE A 17 18.93 35.30 11.49
N LEU A 18 19.49 36.30 10.82
CA LEU A 18 18.87 36.90 9.63
C LEU A 18 18.88 35.97 8.40
N LEU A 19 19.79 34.99 8.35
CA LEU A 19 19.86 34.00 7.27
C LEU A 19 18.82 32.87 7.42
N VAL A 20 18.35 32.59 8.65
CA VAL A 20 17.36 31.53 8.93
C VAL A 20 15.91 31.98 8.65
N CYS A 21 15.62 33.29 8.67
CA CYS A 21 14.29 33.81 8.34
C CYS A 21 14.04 33.99 6.82
N ALA A 22 15.05 33.80 5.96
CA ALA A 22 14.88 33.95 4.51
C ALA A 22 14.19 32.75 3.83
N SER A 23 13.96 31.65 4.55
CA SER A 23 13.24 30.46 4.03
C SER A 23 11.71 30.56 4.18
N THR A 24 11.18 31.62 4.79
CA THR A 24 9.75 31.98 4.63
C THR A 24 9.58 32.75 3.32
N THR A 25 9.92 32.09 2.20
CA THR A 25 9.49 32.53 0.88
C THR A 25 7.97 32.61 0.94
N GLY A 26 7.44 33.83 0.83
CA GLY A 26 6.02 34.10 0.95
C GLY A 26 5.21 33.19 0.05
N ALA A 27 3.95 32.98 0.42
CA ALA A 27 2.95 32.42 -0.46
C ALA A 27 2.91 33.28 -1.73
N LEU A 28 3.70 32.89 -2.74
CA LEU A 28 3.52 33.35 -4.09
C LEU A 28 2.13 32.84 -4.46
N ALA A 29 1.17 33.76 -4.55
CA ALA A 29 -0.11 33.48 -5.18
C ALA A 29 0.20 32.76 -6.49
N GLN A 30 -0.10 31.46 -6.54
CA GLN A 30 0.24 30.60 -7.66
C GLN A 30 -0.48 31.17 -8.89
N SER A 31 0.24 31.98 -9.64
CA SER A 31 -0.12 32.46 -10.97
C SER A 31 0.65 31.66 -12.03
N ASP A 32 1.07 30.43 -11.69
CA ASP A 32 1.28 29.42 -12.70
C ASP A 32 -0.09 29.13 -13.31
N GLY A 33 -0.18 29.20 -14.65
CA GLY A 33 -1.39 29.05 -15.46
C GLY A 33 -2.08 27.68 -15.38
N GLN A 34 -1.93 26.96 -14.27
CA GLN A 34 -2.67 25.76 -13.94
C GLN A 34 -4.11 26.18 -13.64
N LYS A 35 -4.95 26.18 -14.68
CA LYS A 35 -6.39 26.35 -14.53
C LYS A 35 -6.86 25.35 -13.46
N PRO A 36 -7.60 25.80 -12.42
CA PRO A 36 -8.12 24.87 -11.43
C PRO A 36 -8.95 23.80 -12.16
N PRO A 37 -8.87 22.54 -11.73
CA PRO A 37 -9.56 21.45 -12.42
C PRO A 37 -11.03 21.79 -12.49
N SER A 38 -11.58 21.62 -13.69
CA SER A 38 -12.98 21.86 -13.98
C SER A 38 -13.85 21.00 -13.05
N PRO A 39 -15.10 21.42 -12.77
CA PRO A 39 -16.01 20.62 -11.96
C PRO A 39 -16.15 19.17 -12.45
N THR A 40 -16.09 18.95 -13.77
CA THR A 40 -16.15 17.63 -14.39
C THR A 40 -14.91 16.78 -14.10
N GLU A 41 -13.71 17.36 -14.20
CA GLU A 41 -12.45 16.66 -13.88
C GLU A 41 -12.42 16.22 -12.41
N ARG A 42 -12.86 17.09 -11.49
CA ARG A 42 -12.97 16.76 -10.07
C ARG A 42 -13.95 15.62 -9.81
N LEU A 43 -15.07 15.60 -10.53
CA LEU A 43 -16.05 14.52 -10.42
C LEU A 43 -15.46 13.19 -10.93
N GLN A 44 -14.72 13.23 -12.04
CA GLN A 44 -14.07 12.05 -12.59
C GLN A 44 -13.01 11.48 -11.63
N GLU A 45 -12.19 12.34 -11.03
CA GLU A 45 -11.20 11.95 -10.02
C GLU A 45 -11.87 11.33 -8.78
N GLY A 46 -12.93 11.96 -8.27
CA GLY A 46 -13.70 11.42 -7.15
C GLY A 46 -14.35 10.07 -7.48
N ALA A 47 -14.88 9.90 -8.69
CA ALA A 47 -15.44 8.62 -9.13
C ALA A 47 -14.37 7.52 -9.21
N ALA A 48 -13.18 7.82 -9.73
CA ALA A 48 -12.06 6.89 -9.78
C ALA A 48 -11.65 6.43 -8.37
N ALA A 49 -11.51 7.37 -7.42
CA ALA A 49 -11.16 7.05 -6.04
C ALA A 49 -12.20 6.15 -5.36
N ILE A 50 -13.49 6.33 -5.65
CA ILE A 50 -14.56 5.46 -5.12
C ILE A 50 -14.43 4.05 -5.69
N VAL A 51 -14.22 3.90 -7.00
CA VAL A 51 -14.06 2.59 -7.64
C VAL A 51 -12.85 1.85 -7.08
N ASP A 52 -11.73 2.54 -6.90
CA ASP A 52 -10.53 1.96 -6.31
C ASP A 52 -10.76 1.51 -4.86
N GLY A 53 -11.43 2.35 -4.06
CA GLY A 53 -11.80 1.98 -2.69
C GLY A 53 -12.72 0.76 -2.62
N LEU A 54 -13.69 0.66 -3.54
CA LEU A 54 -14.57 -0.52 -3.64
C LEU A 54 -13.80 -1.79 -4.02
N ARG A 55 -12.82 -1.67 -4.93
CA ARG A 55 -11.95 -2.79 -5.30
C ARG A 55 -11.16 -3.31 -4.09
N MET A 56 -10.53 -2.40 -3.35
CA MET A 56 -9.77 -2.75 -2.14
C MET A 56 -10.66 -3.41 -1.08
N LEU A 57 -11.90 -2.95 -0.91
CA LEU A 57 -12.86 -3.57 -0.02
C LEU A 57 -13.23 -4.99 -0.48
N MET A 58 -13.50 -5.17 -1.77
CA MET A 58 -13.84 -6.49 -2.33
C MET A 58 -12.71 -7.50 -2.11
N ASP A 59 -11.46 -7.08 -2.29
CA ASP A 59 -10.28 -7.92 -2.05
C ASP A 59 -10.19 -8.39 -0.59
N GLN A 60 -10.67 -7.60 0.37
CA GLN A 60 -10.69 -7.99 1.79
C GLN A 60 -11.80 -8.98 2.16
N LEU A 61 -12.87 -9.09 1.35
CA LEU A 61 -14.05 -9.89 1.70
C LEU A 61 -13.89 -11.39 1.37
N GLN A 62 -12.94 -11.78 0.52
CA GLN A 62 -12.75 -13.17 0.09
C GLN A 62 -11.98 -14.03 1.10
N SER A 63 -12.53 -14.17 2.31
CA SER A 63 -11.89 -14.93 3.39
C SER A 63 -12.26 -16.43 3.41
N TYR A 64 -13.15 -16.93 2.55
CA TYR A 64 -13.60 -18.33 2.56
C TYR A 64 -13.55 -18.99 1.18
N GLN A 65 -13.22 -20.28 1.16
CA GLN A 65 -13.30 -21.14 -0.02
C GLN A 65 -14.74 -21.56 -0.32
N PRO A 66 -15.03 -22.01 -1.57
CA PRO A 66 -16.31 -22.60 -1.91
C PRO A 66 -16.70 -23.75 -0.97
N PRO A 67 -17.99 -23.88 -0.60
CA PRO A 67 -18.46 -24.93 0.30
C PRO A 67 -18.39 -26.32 -0.34
N GLU A 68 -17.94 -27.31 0.43
CA GLU A 68 -17.93 -28.73 0.04
C GLU A 68 -19.05 -29.46 0.78
N VAL A 69 -19.93 -30.14 0.02
CA VAL A 69 -21.04 -30.92 0.58
C VAL A 69 -20.59 -32.36 0.76
N MET A 70 -20.73 -32.87 1.98
CA MET A 70 -20.32 -34.22 2.33
C MET A 70 -21.45 -35.25 2.05
N PRO A 71 -21.13 -36.55 1.89
CA PRO A 71 -22.12 -37.60 1.63
C PRO A 71 -23.16 -37.80 2.76
N ASN A 72 -22.86 -37.35 3.97
CA ASN A 72 -23.76 -37.36 5.11
C ASN A 72 -24.72 -36.17 5.15
N GLY A 73 -24.56 -35.18 4.26
CA GLY A 73 -25.38 -33.96 4.20
C GLY A 73 -24.82 -32.75 4.93
N ASP A 74 -23.65 -32.85 5.57
CA ASP A 74 -22.96 -31.72 6.20
C ASP A 74 -22.22 -30.85 5.17
N ILE A 75 -21.87 -29.62 5.57
CA ILE A 75 -21.12 -28.67 4.73
C ILE A 75 -19.87 -28.19 5.46
N ILE A 76 -18.73 -28.21 4.78
CA ILE A 76 -17.46 -27.63 5.26
C ILE A 76 -17.22 -26.27 4.57
N ILE A 77 -16.95 -25.23 5.37
CA ILE A 77 -16.52 -23.91 4.88
C ILE A 77 -15.09 -23.65 5.35
N ARG A 78 -14.12 -23.67 4.42
CA ARG A 78 -12.70 -23.45 4.75
C ARG A 78 -12.37 -21.96 4.66
N ARG A 79 -11.56 -21.45 5.60
CA ARG A 79 -11.10 -20.06 5.61
C ARG A 79 -9.73 -19.94 4.91
N HIS A 80 -9.53 -18.90 4.10
CA HIS A 80 -8.21 -18.50 3.62
C HIS A 80 -7.39 -17.96 4.79
N SER A 81 -6.18 -18.50 4.99
CA SER A 81 -5.25 -17.98 5.98
C SER A 81 -4.69 -16.63 5.47
N PRO A 82 -4.64 -15.56 6.27
CA PRO A 82 -4.23 -14.21 5.84
C PRO A 82 -2.75 -14.07 5.41
N THR A 83 -2.02 -15.17 5.20
CA THR A 83 -0.57 -15.20 4.93
C THR A 83 -0.19 -16.17 3.79
N GLN A 84 -1.16 -16.81 3.14
CA GLN A 84 -0.90 -18.04 2.37
C GLN A 84 -1.06 -17.93 0.86
N ASP A 85 -1.18 -16.71 0.31
CA ASP A 85 -1.38 -16.52 -1.13
C ASP A 85 -0.07 -16.47 -1.96
N ASP A 86 1.12 -16.36 -1.34
CA ASP A 86 2.39 -16.30 -2.08
C ASP A 86 3.25 -17.59 -2.05
N THR A 87 2.85 -18.64 -1.32
CA THR A 87 3.69 -19.86 -1.19
C THR A 87 2.89 -21.16 -1.21
N SER A 88 1.93 -21.31 -2.11
CA SER A 88 1.40 -22.65 -2.38
C SER A 88 2.40 -23.44 -3.24
N PRO A 89 3.07 -24.51 -2.72
CA PRO A 89 3.89 -25.38 -3.56
C PRO A 89 3.00 -26.06 -4.62
N PRO A 90 3.57 -26.43 -5.78
CA PRO A 90 2.81 -27.07 -6.85
C PRO A 90 2.09 -28.31 -6.31
N LYS A 91 0.77 -28.35 -6.56
CA LYS A 91 -0.11 -29.47 -6.20
C LYS A 91 0.54 -30.77 -6.68
N PRO A 92 0.76 -31.78 -5.82
CA PRO A 92 1.33 -33.03 -6.27
C PRO A 92 0.40 -33.62 -7.33
N GLU A 93 0.97 -33.83 -8.52
CA GLU A 93 0.37 -34.59 -9.60
C GLU A 93 -0.08 -35.91 -9.01
N LYS A 94 -1.37 -36.22 -9.20
CA LYS A 94 -2.01 -37.40 -8.63
C LYS A 94 -1.40 -38.61 -9.35
N THR A 95 -0.33 -39.17 -8.82
CA THR A 95 0.17 -40.47 -9.27
C THR A 95 -0.91 -41.47 -8.93
N GLU A 96 -1.66 -41.85 -9.96
CA GLU A 96 -2.58 -42.96 -9.98
C GLU A 96 -1.86 -44.19 -9.38
N PRO A 97 -2.40 -44.80 -8.31
CA PRO A 97 -1.80 -46.02 -7.75
C PRO A 97 -1.86 -47.11 -8.82
N ASP A 98 -0.69 -47.43 -9.38
CA ASP A 98 -0.52 -48.57 -10.28
C ASP A 98 -1.03 -49.83 -9.56
N ALA A 99 -2.00 -50.48 -10.21
CA ALA A 99 -2.81 -51.55 -9.65
C ALA A 99 -1.95 -52.70 -9.10
N PRO A 100 -2.44 -53.47 -8.09
CA PRO A 100 -1.69 -54.63 -7.61
C PRO A 100 -1.51 -55.63 -8.75
N LYS A 101 -0.26 -55.96 -9.06
CA LYS A 101 0.09 -57.05 -10.00
C LYS A 101 -0.59 -58.35 -9.52
N PRO A 102 -1.25 -59.11 -10.41
CA PRO A 102 -1.87 -60.36 -10.02
C PRO A 102 -0.79 -61.34 -9.53
N LEU A 103 -1.05 -61.96 -8.37
CA LEU A 103 -0.25 -63.04 -7.82
C LEU A 103 -0.20 -64.19 -8.83
N THR A 104 0.98 -64.42 -9.41
CA THR A 104 1.29 -65.69 -10.07
C THR A 104 1.53 -66.74 -9.00
N LEU A 105 0.69 -67.79 -9.01
CA LEU A 105 0.80 -69.02 -8.21
C LEU A 105 2.12 -69.76 -8.44
#